data_AF-A0A0X3RZ27-F1
#
_entry.id   AF-A0A0X3RZ27-F1
#
_cell.length_a   1.000
_cell.length_b   1.000
_cell.length_c   1.000
_cell.angle_alpha   90.00
_cell.angle_beta   90.00
_cell.angle_gamma   90.00
#
_symmetry.space_group_name_H-M   'P 1'
#
loop_
_entity.id
_entity.type
_entity.pdbx_description
1 polymer ?
#
loop_
_entity_poly.entity_id
_entity_poly.type
_entity_poly.pdbx_seq_one_letter_code
_entity_poly.pdbx_strand_id
1 'polypeptide(L)'
;MVIDSDTRVVVAVGRPVPGNRNDCKAWSDSGAAAAVGRTTTVADGGYEETGLIIPHCCPADGEVCDWKKERNHSHKQVSARVEHVFARMKAREILRDCRLKGDGVHSAMLSIARLHKMLQAA
;
A
#
# COMPACT_ATOMS: atom_id res chain seq x y z
N MET A 1 1.06 -4.34 0.64
CA MET A 1 2.47 -4.12 0.21
C MET A 1 2.83 -2.71 0.62
N VAL A 2 4.09 -2.47 0.99
CA VAL A 2 4.57 -1.16 1.46
C VAL A 2 5.64 -0.69 0.50
N ILE A 3 5.49 0.53 0.02
CA ILE A 3 6.38 1.17 -0.95
C ILE A 3 6.94 2.43 -0.28
N ASP A 4 8.25 2.62 -0.38
CA ASP A 4 8.88 3.87 0.01
C ASP A 4 8.52 4.97 -0.99
N SER A 5 7.97 6.10 -0.52
CA SER A 5 7.42 7.14 -1.40
C SER A 5 8.47 7.92 -2.19
N ASP A 6 9.70 7.98 -1.67
CA ASP A 6 10.78 8.80 -2.23
C ASP A 6 11.59 7.99 -3.24
N THR A 7 12.03 6.80 -2.84
CA THR A 7 12.80 5.87 -3.68
C THR A 7 11.92 4.98 -4.56
N ARG A 8 10.60 4.94 -4.30
CA ARG A 8 9.61 4.17 -5.08
C ARG A 8 9.88 2.66 -5.08
N VAL A 9 10.68 2.16 -4.14
CA VAL A 9 10.99 0.73 -4.00
C VAL A 9 10.01 0.06 -3.05
N VAL A 10 9.73 -1.21 -3.30
CA VAL A 10 8.93 -2.03 -2.39
C VAL A 10 9.80 -2.43 -1.20
N VAL A 11 9.38 -2.08 0.00
CA VAL A 11 10.10 -2.37 1.25
C VAL A 11 9.53 -3.59 1.99
N ALA A 12 8.23 -3.86 1.84
CA ALA A 12 7.60 -5.04 2.43
C ALA A 12 6.43 -5.56 1.58
N VAL A 13 6.30 -6.88 1.51
CA VAL A 13 5.15 -7.55 0.90
C VAL A 13 4.53 -8.44 1.97
N GLY A 14 3.30 -8.14 2.37
CA GLY A 14 2.55 -8.98 3.31
C GLY A 14 2.08 -10.29 2.66
N ARG A 15 1.82 -11.30 3.48
CA ARG A 15 1.20 -12.56 3.04
C ARG A 15 -0.27 -12.31 2.68
N PRO A 16 -0.75 -12.74 1.50
CA PRO A 16 -2.16 -12.64 1.14
C PRO A 16 -3.03 -13.34 2.19
N VAL A 17 -4.07 -12.64 2.65
CA VAL A 17 -5.01 -13.17 3.65
C VAL A 17 -6.19 -13.80 2.91
N PRO A 18 -6.61 -15.03 3.26
CA PRO A 18 -7.72 -15.69 2.59
C PRO A 18 -9.07 -14.99 2.86
N GLY A 19 -9.91 -14.96 1.83
CA GLY A 19 -11.25 -14.36 1.86
C GLY A 19 -11.28 -12.86 1.60
N ASN A 20 -12.50 -12.30 1.44
CA ASN A 20 -12.71 -10.86 1.31
C ASN A 20 -12.61 -10.19 2.69
N ARG A 21 -11.39 -9.93 3.15
CA ARG A 21 -11.13 -9.23 4.43
C ARG A 21 -10.99 -7.73 4.17
N ASN A 22 -11.35 -6.92 5.17
CA ASN A 22 -11.07 -5.49 5.11
C ASN A 22 -9.55 -5.26 5.15
N ASP A 23 -9.12 -4.14 4.57
CA ASP A 23 -7.71 -3.82 4.44
C ASP A 23 -7.03 -3.61 5.81
N CYS A 24 -7.77 -3.10 6.83
CA CYS A 24 -7.27 -2.99 8.20
C CYS A 24 -6.85 -4.35 8.79
N LYS A 25 -7.68 -5.38 8.61
CA LYS A 25 -7.36 -6.72 9.11
C LYS A 25 -6.25 -7.35 8.28
N ALA A 26 -6.27 -7.14 6.97
CA ALA A 26 -5.19 -7.60 6.11
C ALA A 26 -3.85 -6.96 6.49
N TRP A 27 -3.82 -5.70 6.90
CA TRP A 27 -2.61 -5.01 7.38
C TRP A 27 -1.96 -5.73 8.56
N SER A 28 -2.76 -6.05 9.59
CA SER A 28 -2.31 -6.73 10.79
C SER A 28 -1.98 -8.20 10.53
N ASP A 29 -2.86 -8.94 9.86
CA ASP A 29 -2.77 -10.39 9.70
C ASP A 29 -1.73 -10.80 8.65
N SER A 30 -1.40 -9.93 7.69
CA SER A 30 -0.43 -10.24 6.61
C SER A 30 1.03 -10.18 7.05
N GLY A 31 1.31 -9.72 8.28
CA GLY A 31 2.66 -9.46 8.77
C GLY A 31 3.31 -8.18 8.20
N ALA A 32 2.59 -7.42 7.36
CA ALA A 32 3.10 -6.17 6.81
C ALA A 32 3.36 -5.12 7.91
N ALA A 33 2.46 -5.02 8.90
CA ALA A 33 2.64 -4.16 10.07
C ALA A 33 3.94 -4.48 10.83
N ALA A 34 4.20 -5.76 11.07
CA ALA A 34 5.41 -6.22 11.77
C ALA A 34 6.69 -5.94 10.96
N ALA A 35 6.63 -6.10 9.63
CA ALA A 35 7.77 -5.84 8.75
C ALA A 35 8.14 -4.35 8.65
N VAL A 36 7.14 -3.46 8.72
CA VAL A 36 7.34 -2.00 8.71
C VAL A 36 7.83 -1.48 10.06
N GLY A 37 7.44 -2.15 11.14
CA GLY A 37 7.85 -1.81 12.50
C GLY A 37 7.36 -0.43 12.91
N ARG A 38 8.29 0.47 13.25
CA ARG A 38 8.00 1.84 13.72
C ARG A 38 8.05 2.90 12.63
N THR A 39 8.18 2.49 11.38
CA THR A 39 8.31 3.43 10.26
C THR A 39 6.99 4.16 10.02
N THR A 40 7.06 5.49 9.92
CA THR A 40 5.91 6.32 9.55
C THR A 40 5.36 5.87 8.21
N THR A 41 4.11 5.37 8.23
CA THR A 41 3.49 4.76 7.05
C THR A 41 2.18 5.46 6.76
N VAL A 42 2.01 5.82 5.49
CA VAL A 42 0.82 6.49 4.95
C VAL A 42 -0.07 5.43 4.32
N ALA A 43 -1.38 5.55 4.52
CA ALA A 43 -2.36 4.61 3.98
C ALA A 43 -3.64 5.33 3.54
N ASP A 44 -4.46 4.63 2.77
CA ASP A 44 -5.75 5.17 2.34
C ASP A 44 -6.74 5.28 3.51
N GLY A 45 -7.79 6.07 3.31
CA GLY A 45 -8.82 6.31 4.34
C GLY A 45 -9.46 5.04 4.90
N GLY A 46 -9.45 3.93 4.14
CA GLY A 46 -9.98 2.64 4.60
C GLY A 46 -9.14 1.91 5.64
N TYR A 47 -7.97 2.43 6.04
CA TYR A 47 -7.08 1.87 7.07
C TYR A 47 -7.35 2.46 8.48
N GLU A 48 -8.60 2.78 8.78
CA GLU A 48 -9.00 3.30 10.09
C GLU A 48 -8.56 2.34 11.22
N GLU A 49 -8.24 2.89 12.39
CA GLU A 49 -7.83 2.13 13.60
C GLU A 49 -6.48 1.38 13.51
N THR A 50 -5.74 1.49 12.41
CA THR A 50 -4.42 0.84 12.25
C THR A 50 -3.23 1.66 12.78
N GLY A 51 -3.46 2.92 13.18
CA GLY A 51 -2.42 3.85 13.60
C GLY A 51 -1.58 4.44 12.46
N LEU A 52 -1.96 4.15 11.21
CA LEU A 52 -1.32 4.70 10.00
C LEU A 52 -1.73 6.17 9.79
N ILE A 53 -0.88 6.92 9.08
CA ILE A 53 -1.24 8.26 8.63
C ILE A 53 -2.25 8.10 7.49
N ILE A 54 -3.51 8.42 7.78
CA ILE A 54 -4.61 8.39 6.83
C ILE A 54 -5.07 9.82 6.49
N PRO A 55 -5.70 10.04 5.32
CA PRO A 55 -6.22 11.36 4.98
C PRO A 55 -7.41 11.70 5.89
N HIS A 56 -7.59 12.99 6.16
CA HIS A 56 -8.75 13.45 6.93
C HIS A 56 -10.02 13.32 6.08
N CYS A 57 -10.96 12.48 6.51
CA CYS A 57 -12.28 12.37 5.89
C CYS A 57 -13.08 13.66 6.12
N CYS A 58 -13.85 14.07 5.10
CA CYS A 58 -14.84 15.13 5.28
C CYS A 58 -15.98 14.62 6.20
N PRO A 59 -16.39 15.39 7.22
CA PRO A 59 -17.61 15.07 7.96
C PRO A 59 -18.84 15.21 7.06
N ALA A 60 -19.94 14.53 7.41
CA ALA A 60 -21.16 14.46 6.60
C ALA A 60 -21.87 15.84 6.45
N ASP A 61 -21.52 16.78 7.31
CA ASP A 61 -22.25 18.01 7.62
C ASP A 61 -21.36 19.26 7.53
N GLY A 62 -20.18 19.19 6.91
CA GLY A 62 -19.36 20.39 6.69
C GLY A 62 -18.11 20.25 5.83
N GLU A 63 -17.51 21.39 5.51
CA GLU A 63 -16.21 21.45 4.83
C GLU A 63 -15.05 21.16 5.79
N VAL A 64 -14.03 20.51 5.26
CA VAL A 64 -12.75 20.30 5.93
C VAL A 64 -12.02 21.64 6.04
N CYS A 65 -11.59 22.03 7.25
CA CYS A 65 -10.81 23.26 7.45
C CYS A 65 -9.58 23.32 6.53
N ASP A 66 -9.14 24.53 6.15
CA ASP A 66 -8.08 24.70 5.15
C ASP A 66 -6.76 24.00 5.49
N TRP A 67 -6.34 24.00 6.76
CA TRP A 67 -5.15 23.27 7.19
C TRP A 67 -5.25 21.74 6.99
N LYS A 68 -6.46 21.17 7.12
CA LYS A 68 -6.71 19.75 6.85
C LYS A 68 -6.76 19.49 5.33
N LYS A 69 -7.27 20.43 4.53
CA LYS A 69 -7.22 20.36 3.05
C LYS A 69 -5.77 20.34 2.55
N GLU A 70 -4.91 21.18 3.10
CA GLU A 70 -3.48 21.23 2.77
C GLU A 70 -2.74 19.94 3.15
N ARG A 71 -3.02 19.40 4.34
CA ARG A 71 -2.47 18.10 4.74
C ARG A 71 -2.96 16.96 3.84
N ASN A 72 -4.24 16.95 3.45
CA ASN A 72 -4.78 16.00 2.49
C ASN A 72 -4.14 16.16 1.10
N HIS A 73 -3.78 17.36 0.69
CA HIS A 73 -3.07 17.58 -0.58
C HIS A 73 -1.68 16.94 -0.55
N SER A 74 -0.92 17.15 0.53
CA SER A 74 0.39 16.49 0.73
C SER A 74 0.26 14.97 0.76
N HIS A 75 -0.76 14.46 1.45
CA HIS A 75 -1.08 13.03 1.48
C HIS A 75 -1.37 12.49 0.07
N LYS A 76 -2.21 13.19 -0.71
CA LYS A 76 -2.56 12.79 -2.08
C LYS A 76 -1.33 12.75 -3.00
N GLN A 77 -0.37 13.65 -2.83
CA GLN A 77 0.87 13.62 -3.60
C GLN A 77 1.68 12.35 -3.32
N VAL A 78 1.78 11.94 -2.05
CA VAL A 78 2.44 10.70 -1.65
C VAL A 78 1.68 9.49 -2.19
N SER A 79 0.36 9.44 -1.98
CA SER A 79 -0.50 8.36 -2.50
C SER A 79 -0.39 8.23 -4.01
N ALA A 80 -0.36 9.33 -4.77
CA ALA A 80 -0.24 9.29 -6.22
C ALA A 80 1.07 8.65 -6.70
N ARG A 81 2.20 8.91 -6.00
CA ARG A 81 3.48 8.27 -6.33
C ARG A 81 3.44 6.76 -6.09
N VAL A 82 2.88 6.36 -4.94
CA VAL A 82 2.74 4.94 -4.57
C VAL A 82 1.81 4.21 -5.54
N GLU A 83 0.66 4.79 -5.85
CA GLU A 83 -0.31 4.22 -6.80
C GLU A 83 0.29 4.07 -8.20
N HIS A 84 1.11 5.02 -8.66
CA HIS A 84 1.77 4.90 -9.96
C HIS A 84 2.73 3.71 -10.03
N VAL A 85 3.50 3.47 -8.95
CA VAL A 85 4.37 2.28 -8.83
C VAL A 85 3.52 1.02 -8.79
N PHE A 86 2.47 1.03 -7.97
CA PHE A 86 1.60 -0.12 -7.77
C PHE A 86 0.87 -0.52 -9.06
N ALA A 87 0.37 0.45 -9.82
CA ALA A 87 -0.28 0.22 -11.11
C ALA A 87 0.67 -0.45 -12.12
N ARG A 88 1.93 0.01 -12.20
CA ARG A 88 2.96 -0.61 -13.04
C ARG A 88 3.24 -2.07 -12.64
N MET A 89 3.25 -2.35 -11.34
CA MET A 89 3.47 -3.71 -10.83
C MET A 89 2.28 -4.64 -11.10
N LYS A 90 1.04 -4.14 -10.97
CA LYS A 90 -0.18 -4.92 -11.22
C LYS A 90 -0.37 -5.33 -12.68
N ALA A 91 0.24 -4.61 -13.63
CA ALA A 91 0.06 -4.83 -15.07
C ALA A 91 0.71 -6.14 -15.60
N ARG A 92 1.23 -7.01 -14.72
CA ARG A 92 1.90 -8.26 -15.09
C ARG A 92 0.91 -9.43 -15.13
N GLU A 93 0.88 -10.16 -16.23
CA GLU A 93 0.07 -11.37 -16.43
C GLU A 93 0.28 -12.43 -15.34
N ILE A 94 1.52 -12.54 -14.84
CA ILE A 94 1.92 -13.46 -13.76
C ILE A 94 1.02 -13.32 -12.52
N LEU A 95 0.59 -12.10 -12.16
CA LEU A 95 -0.29 -11.91 -10.99
C LEU A 95 -1.69 -12.49 -11.22
N ARG A 96 -2.18 -12.46 -12.46
CA ARG A 96 -3.48 -13.05 -12.83
C ARG A 96 -3.41 -14.57 -12.76
N ASP A 97 -2.34 -15.16 -13.28
CA ASP A 97 -2.14 -16.61 -13.29
C ASP A 97 -1.92 -17.20 -11.89
N CYS A 98 -1.32 -16.41 -11.01
CA CYS A 98 -1.07 -16.79 -9.63
C CYS A 98 -2.27 -16.55 -8.69
N ARG A 99 -3.31 -15.81 -9.13
CA ARG A 99 -4.43 -15.35 -8.28
C ARG A 99 -5.15 -16.47 -7.51
N LEU A 100 -5.29 -17.65 -8.12
CA LEU A 100 -6.01 -18.79 -7.54
C LEU A 100 -5.08 -19.86 -6.95
N LYS A 101 -3.76 -19.64 -6.96
CA LYS A 101 -2.75 -20.66 -6.64
C LYS A 101 -2.20 -20.53 -5.23
N GLY A 102 -3.05 -20.48 -4.20
CA GLY A 102 -2.62 -20.41 -2.79
C GLY A 102 -1.57 -19.31 -2.56
N ASP A 103 -0.37 -19.69 -2.10
CA ASP A 103 0.76 -18.76 -1.87
C ASP A 103 1.39 -18.19 -3.16
N GLY A 104 0.95 -18.61 -4.34
CA GLY A 104 1.48 -18.18 -5.64
C GLY A 104 1.45 -16.67 -5.83
N VAL A 105 0.41 -15.97 -5.36
CA VAL A 105 0.34 -14.50 -5.42
C VAL A 105 1.46 -13.86 -4.61
N HIS A 106 1.77 -14.41 -3.43
CA HIS A 106 2.81 -13.88 -2.57
C HIS A 106 4.18 -14.00 -3.24
N SER A 107 4.50 -15.19 -3.76
CA SER A 107 5.75 -15.45 -4.48
C SER A 107 5.89 -14.59 -5.74
N ALA A 108 4.80 -14.42 -6.50
CA ALA A 108 4.77 -13.55 -7.67
C ALA A 108 5.01 -12.07 -7.29
N MET A 109 4.33 -11.58 -6.26
CA MET A 109 4.50 -10.21 -5.76
C MET A 109 5.93 -9.96 -5.28
N LEU A 110 6.54 -10.90 -4.56
CA LEU A 110 7.95 -10.81 -4.15
C LEU A 110 8.90 -10.77 -5.35
N SER A 111 8.64 -11.59 -6.37
CA SER A 111 9.44 -11.63 -7.60
C SER A 111 9.35 -10.32 -8.37
N ILE A 112 8.13 -9.78 -8.54
CA ILE A 112 7.90 -8.48 -9.20
C ILE A 112 8.55 -7.35 -8.41
N ALA A 113 8.46 -7.36 -7.08
CA ALA A 113 9.11 -6.37 -6.21
C ALA A 113 10.64 -6.39 -6.37
N ARG A 114 11.25 -7.58 -6.41
CA ARG A 114 12.70 -7.73 -6.65
C ARG A 114 13.11 -7.20 -8.03
N LEU A 115 12.38 -7.58 -9.08
CA LEU A 115 12.64 -7.09 -10.43
C LEU A 115 12.50 -5.57 -10.54
N HIS A 116 11.46 -5.00 -9.93
CA HIS A 116 11.28 -3.55 -9.87
C HIS A 116 12.44 -2.84 -9.17
N LYS A 117 12.92 -3.39 -8.05
CA LYS A 117 14.10 -2.86 -7.36
C LYS A 117 15.35 -2.89 -8.25
N MET A 118 15.57 -3.97 -9.00
CA MET A 118 16.71 -4.06 -9.93
C MET A 118 16.59 -3.04 -11.08
N LEU A 119 15.40 -2.86 -11.63
CA LEU A 119 15.15 -1.89 -12.70
C LEU A 119 15.31 -0.42 -12.25
N GLN A 120 15.14 -0.12 -10.96
CA GLN A 120 15.37 1.22 -10.42
C GLN A 120 16.82 1.46 -9.98
N ALA A 121 17.64 0.41 -9.87
CA ALA A 121 19.05 0.50 -9.53
C ALA A 121 19.98 0.56 -10.75
N ALA A 122 19.41 0.46 -11.97
CA ALA A 122 20.08 0.57 -13.26
C ALA A 122 19.87 1.96 -13.86
#